data_AF-A0A101EPW4-F1
#
_entry.id   AF-A0A101EPW4-F1
#
_cell.length_a   1.000
_cell.length_b   1.000
_cell.length_c   1.000
_cell.angle_alpha   90.00
_cell.angle_beta   90.00
_cell.angle_gamma   90.00
#
_symmetry.space_group_name_H-M   'P 1'
#
loop_
_entity.id
_entity.type
_entity.pdbx_description
1 polymer ?
#
loop_
_entity_poly.entity_id
_entity_poly.type
_entity_poly.pdbx_seq_one_letter_code
_entity_poly.pdbx_strand_id
1 'polypeptide(L)'
;NLIQILEARLDNVVYRMGFAINRRQARQLVNHGHFLVNGKKVNIPSYLLKPNDVVELREKSRDLEVIKKAVEANKERSVVPWIEVDYDNYRGTFLRYPSLEEVTDLPVDLQTVIEFYSR
;
A
#
# COMPACT_ATOMS: atom_id res chain seq x y z
N ASN A 1 -16.71 -4.98 -3.24
CA ASN A 1 -16.57 -4.19 -2.00
C ASN A 1 -15.50 -4.69 -1.03
N LEU A 2 -15.56 -5.93 -0.50
CA LEU A 2 -14.61 -6.38 0.54
C LEU A 2 -13.13 -6.20 0.15
N ILE A 3 -12.70 -6.76 -0.99
CA ILE A 3 -11.30 -6.70 -1.45
C ILE A 3 -10.86 -5.27 -1.72
N GLN A 4 -11.73 -4.48 -2.35
CA GLN A 4 -11.42 -3.09 -2.69
C GLN A 4 -11.10 -2.27 -1.43
N ILE A 5 -11.84 -2.50 -0.35
CA ILE A 5 -11.58 -1.86 0.95
C ILE A 5 -10.26 -2.34 1.53
N LEU A 6 -9.96 -3.65 1.47
CA LEU A 6 -8.71 -4.21 1.98
C LEU A 6 -7.48 -3.72 1.20
N GLU A 7 -7.58 -3.67 -0.12
CA GLU A 7 -6.50 -3.21 -0.99
C GLU A 7 -6.25 -1.70 -0.87
N ALA A 8 -7.28 -0.90 -0.56
CA ALA A 8 -7.17 0.55 -0.38
C ALA A 8 -6.64 0.98 1.00
N ARG A 9 -6.36 0.05 1.92
CA ARG A 9 -5.74 0.38 3.21
C ARG A 9 -4.33 0.93 3.01
N LEU A 10 -3.97 1.98 3.74
CA LEU A 10 -2.67 2.63 3.63
C LEU A 10 -1.50 1.68 3.90
N ASP A 11 -1.60 0.78 4.89
CA ASP A 11 -0.55 -0.21 5.14
C ASP A 11 -0.36 -1.18 3.98
N ASN A 12 -1.45 -1.60 3.35
CA ASN A 12 -1.39 -2.47 2.18
C ASN A 12 -0.86 -1.74 0.95
N VAL A 13 -1.30 -0.51 0.70
CA VAL A 13 -0.82 0.29 -0.43
C VAL A 13 0.68 0.59 -0.30
N VAL A 14 1.16 0.95 0.88
CA VAL A 14 2.61 1.15 1.14
C VAL A 14 3.42 -0.11 0.83
N TYR A 15 2.89 -1.28 1.17
CA TYR A 15 3.52 -2.56 0.82
C TYR A 15 3.50 -2.80 -0.70
N ARG A 16 2.35 -2.58 -1.36
CA ARG A 16 2.21 -2.73 -2.82
C ARG A 16 3.10 -1.75 -3.60
N MET A 17 3.34 -0.57 -3.05
CA MET A 17 4.26 0.45 -3.60
C MET A 17 5.74 0.08 -3.44
N GLY A 18 6.08 -1.00 -2.70
CA GLY A 18 7.46 -1.44 -2.55
C GLY A 18 8.28 -0.64 -1.52
N PHE A 19 7.66 0.25 -0.74
CA PHE A 19 8.34 0.99 0.34
C PHE A 19 8.61 0.14 1.59
N ALA A 20 8.12 -1.10 1.62
CA ALA A 20 8.33 -2.07 2.69
C ALA A 20 8.47 -3.49 2.12
N ILE A 21 9.28 -4.33 2.78
CA ILE A 21 9.54 -5.72 2.36
C ILE A 21 8.36 -6.67 2.67
N ASN A 22 7.54 -6.34 3.66
CA ASN A 22 6.36 -7.12 4.04
C ASN A 22 5.26 -6.25 4.66
N ARG A 23 4.03 -6.78 4.70
CA ARG A 23 2.84 -6.06 5.22
C ARG A 23 2.99 -5.63 6.69
N ARG A 24 3.70 -6.40 7.52
CA ARG A 24 3.93 -6.05 8.95
C ARG A 24 4.83 -4.83 9.09
N GLN A 25 5.90 -4.79 8.30
CA GLN A 25 6.82 -3.65 8.25
C GLN A 25 6.11 -2.41 7.72
N ALA A 26 5.31 -2.53 6.65
CA ALA A 26 4.51 -1.42 6.13
C ALA A 26 3.61 -0.81 7.22
N ARG A 27 2.92 -1.67 7.98
CA ARG A 27 2.08 -1.24 9.12
C ARG A 27 2.88 -0.52 10.20
N GLN A 28 4.07 -1.01 10.55
CA GLN A 28 4.95 -0.35 11.52
C GLN A 28 5.39 1.03 11.02
N LEU A 29 5.78 1.12 9.76
CA LEU A 29 6.24 2.38 9.17
C LEU A 29 5.12 3.44 9.12
N VAL A 30 3.89 3.00 8.81
CA VAL A 30 2.71 3.86 8.88
C VAL A 30 2.44 4.29 10.31
N ASN A 31 2.41 3.38 11.30
CA ASN A 31 2.18 3.74 12.71
C ASN A 31 3.18 4.78 13.25
N HIS A 32 4.45 4.68 12.83
CA HIS A 32 5.49 5.64 13.20
C HIS A 32 5.38 6.99 12.46
N GLY A 33 4.48 7.09 11.47
CA GLY A 33 4.16 8.32 10.76
C GLY A 33 5.25 8.73 9.77
N HIS A 34 5.83 7.76 9.06
CA HIS A 34 6.80 7.98 8.00
C HIS A 34 6.17 8.41 6.68
N PHE A 35 4.84 8.30 6.53
CA PHE A 35 4.13 8.61 5.30
C PHE A 35 3.28 9.88 5.40
N LEU A 36 3.16 10.56 4.27
CA LEU A 36 2.27 11.67 4.01
C LEU A 36 1.24 11.20 2.97
N VAL A 37 -0.03 11.55 3.17
CA VAL A 37 -1.08 11.39 2.17
C VAL A 37 -1.54 12.79 1.77
N ASN A 38 -1.40 13.14 0.49
CA ASN A 38 -1.68 14.47 -0.04
C ASN A 38 -1.01 15.59 0.80
N GLY A 39 0.27 15.40 1.15
CA GLY A 39 1.06 16.32 1.97
C GLY A 39 0.75 16.32 3.48
N LYS A 40 -0.23 15.55 3.95
CA LYS A 40 -0.60 15.48 5.37
C LYS A 40 -0.05 14.22 6.02
N LYS A 41 0.51 14.34 7.23
CA LYS A 41 0.99 13.18 7.99
C LYS A 41 -0.19 12.28 8.37
N VAL A 42 -0.11 11.00 7.97
CA VAL A 42 -1.07 9.97 8.34
C VAL A 42 -0.34 8.81 8.99
N ASN A 43 -0.78 8.44 10.19
CA ASN A 43 -0.20 7.35 10.98
C ASN A 43 -1.21 6.23 11.29
N ILE A 44 -2.29 6.15 10.53
CA ILE A 44 -3.38 5.18 10.73
C ILE A 44 -3.27 4.13 9.61
N PRO A 45 -2.87 2.88 9.92
CA PRO A 45 -2.74 1.82 8.91
C PRO A 45 -4.02 1.49 8.16
N SER A 46 -5.17 1.61 8.84
CA SER A 46 -6.50 1.39 8.27
C SER A 46 -7.06 2.59 7.51
N TYR A 47 -6.27 3.65 7.31
CA TYR A 47 -6.70 4.78 6.48
C TYR A 47 -7.04 4.27 5.08
N LEU A 48 -8.22 4.61 4.58
CA LEU A 48 -8.68 4.20 3.26
C LEU A 48 -8.33 5.27 2.24
N LEU A 49 -7.48 4.90 1.29
CA LEU A 49 -7.12 5.76 0.17
C LEU A 49 -8.28 5.86 -0.82
N LYS A 50 -8.38 7.04 -1.42
CA LYS A 50 -9.29 7.34 -2.52
C LYS A 50 -8.51 7.34 -3.83
N PRO A 51 -9.17 7.07 -4.96
CA PRO A 51 -8.57 7.24 -6.27
C PRO A 51 -7.91 8.62 -6.41
N ASN A 52 -6.71 8.63 -6.98
CA ASN A 52 -5.79 9.76 -7.13
C ASN A 52 -5.16 10.31 -5.83
N ASP A 53 -5.33 9.64 -4.68
CA ASP A 53 -4.56 9.99 -3.49
C ASP A 53 -3.07 9.70 -3.72
N VAL A 54 -2.24 10.65 -3.30
CA VAL A 54 -0.79 10.59 -3.40
C VAL A 54 -0.20 10.23 -2.04
N VAL A 55 0.59 9.17 -1.99
CA VAL A 55 1.34 8.73 -0.81
C VAL A 55 2.82 9.05 -1.01
N GLU A 56 3.41 9.77 -0.06
CA GLU A 56 4.80 10.21 -0.12
C GLU A 56 5.53 9.83 1.15
N LEU A 57 6.81 9.48 1.03
CA LEU A 57 7.67 9.30 2.18
C LEU A 57 8.13 10.66 2.72
N ARG A 58 7.93 10.86 4.02
CA ARG A 58 8.42 12.04 4.73
C ARG A 58 9.94 12.15 4.59
N GLU A 59 10.45 13.34 4.28
CA GLU A 59 11.87 13.59 4.02
C GLU A 59 12.81 13.01 5.08
N LYS A 60 12.52 13.24 6.36
CA LYS A 60 13.31 12.71 7.49
C LYS A 60 13.41 11.18 7.55
N SER A 61 12.54 10.49 6.82
CA SER A 61 12.44 9.03 6.80
C SER A 61 13.10 8.42 5.56
N ARG A 62 13.52 9.24 4.59
CA ARG A 62 14.22 8.80 3.36
C ARG A 62 15.57 8.17 3.67
N ASP A 63 16.22 8.58 4.76
CA ASP A 63 17.52 8.05 5.17
C ASP A 63 17.47 6.72 5.93
N LEU A 64 16.28 6.21 6.23
CA LEU A 64 16.13 4.93 6.91
C LEU A 64 16.58 3.79 5.99
N GLU A 65 17.61 3.08 6.42
CA GLU A 65 18.21 1.97 5.67
C GLU A 65 17.19 0.88 5.32
N VAL A 66 16.22 0.63 6.22
CA VAL A 66 15.13 -0.32 6.00
C VAL A 66 14.24 0.03 4.80
N ILE A 67 14.03 1.32 4.53
CA ILE A 67 13.24 1.78 3.37
C ILE A 67 14.10 1.79 2.12
N LYS A 68 15.37 2.21 2.21
CA LYS A 68 16.32 2.15 1.08
C LYS A 68 16.44 0.73 0.53
N LYS A 69 16.64 -0.25 1.42
CA LYS A 69 16.69 -1.69 1.05
C LYS A 69 15.38 -2.18 0.44
N ALA A 70 14.23 -1.73 0.96
CA ALA A 70 12.93 -2.12 0.41
C ALA A 70 12.71 -1.56 -1.01
N VAL A 71 13.06 -0.30 -1.23
CA VAL A 71 12.97 0.34 -2.55
C VAL A 71 13.92 -0.32 -3.54
N GLU A 72 15.18 -0.56 -3.15
CA GLU A 72 16.16 -1.23 -4.01
C GLU A 72 15.72 -2.63 -4.42
N ALA A 73 15.17 -3.42 -3.48
CA ALA A 73 14.66 -4.76 -3.76
C ALA A 73 13.39 -4.77 -4.64
N ASN A 74 12.61 -3.69 -4.66
CA ASN A 74 11.35 -3.60 -5.42
C ASN A 74 11.43 -2.72 -6.68
N LYS A 75 12.55 -2.02 -6.91
CA LYS A 75 12.73 -1.13 -8.08
C LYS A 75 12.53 -1.85 -9.41
N GLU A 76 12.95 -3.12 -9.49
CA GLU A 76 12.82 -3.95 -10.70
C GLU A 76 11.53 -4.76 -10.75
N ARG A 77 10.73 -4.74 -9.68
CA ARG A 77 9.49 -5.51 -9.60
C ARG A 77 8.36 -4.75 -10.29
N SER A 78 7.56 -5.46 -11.08
CA SER A 78 6.33 -4.88 -11.62
C SER A 78 5.37 -4.49 -10.49
N VAL A 79 4.97 -3.22 -10.50
CA VAL A 79 3.94 -2.69 -9.61
C VAL A 79 2.57 -3.12 -10.14
N VAL A 80 1.61 -3.26 -9.24
CA VAL A 80 0.22 -3.57 -9.59
C VAL A 80 -0.43 -2.47 -10.44
N PRO A 81 -1.34 -2.78 -11.37
CA PRO A 81 -1.83 -1.82 -12.37
C PRO A 81 -2.68 -0.67 -11.83
N TRP A 82 -3.13 -0.74 -10.57
CA TRP A 82 -3.92 0.31 -9.92
C TRP A 82 -3.08 1.26 -9.07
N ILE A 83 -1.75 1.09 -9.06
CA ILE A 83 -0.80 1.94 -8.32
C ILE A 83 0.31 2.36 -9.28
N GLU A 84 0.65 3.65 -9.22
CA GLU A 84 1.85 4.18 -9.87
C GLU A 84 2.88 4.53 -8.79
N VAL A 85 4.16 4.26 -9.04
CA VAL A 85 5.24 4.55 -8.09
C VAL A 85 6.40 5.23 -8.80
N ASP A 86 6.84 6.33 -8.21
CA ASP A 86 8.08 7.02 -8.48
C ASP A 86 9.04 6.76 -7.31
N TYR A 87 9.96 5.82 -7.52
CA TYR A 87 10.95 5.43 -6.52
C TYR A 87 12.02 6.49 -6.28
N ASP A 88 12.27 7.38 -7.25
CA ASP A 88 13.31 8.40 -7.13
C ASP A 88 12.84 9.55 -6.24
N ASN A 89 11.54 9.87 -6.30
CA ASN A 89 10.91 10.86 -5.43
C ASN A 89 10.28 10.28 -4.15
N TYR A 90 10.32 8.94 -3.97
CA TYR A 90 9.63 8.22 -2.90
C TYR A 90 8.14 8.59 -2.82
N ARG A 91 7.49 8.58 -3.98
CA ARG A 91 6.11 9.01 -4.18
C ARG A 91 5.34 7.92 -4.91
N GLY A 92 4.09 7.72 -4.55
CA GLY A 92 3.21 6.82 -5.29
C GLY A 92 1.78 7.33 -5.31
N THR A 93 1.06 7.02 -6.38
CA THR A 93 -0.33 7.44 -6.57
C THR A 93 -1.21 6.22 -6.59
N PHE A 94 -2.27 6.22 -5.78
CA PHE A 94 -3.31 5.20 -5.83
C PHE A 94 -4.31 5.58 -6.91
N LEU A 95 -4.20 4.98 -8.11
CA LEU A 95 -4.95 5.43 -9.29
C LEU A 95 -6.45 5.14 -9.18
N ARG A 96 -6.80 3.92 -8.75
CA ARG A 96 -8.18 3.46 -8.68
C ARG A 96 -8.31 2.26 -7.76
N TYR A 97 -9.55 1.88 -7.44
CA TYR A 97 -9.80 0.58 -6.83
C TYR A 97 -9.52 -0.55 -7.82
N PRO A 98 -8.88 -1.65 -7.37
CA PRO A 98 -8.68 -2.82 -8.22
C PRO A 98 -10.02 -3.51 -8.51
N SER A 99 -10.10 -4.14 -9.67
CA SER A 99 -11.11 -5.18 -9.94
C SER A 99 -10.68 -6.48 -9.26
N LEU A 100 -11.64 -7.39 -9.06
CA LEU A 100 -11.41 -8.64 -8.33
C LEU A 100 -10.43 -9.56 -9.08
N GLU A 101 -10.49 -9.55 -10.41
CA GLU A 101 -9.64 -10.35 -11.31
C GLU A 101 -8.18 -9.90 -11.30
N GLU A 102 -7.93 -8.62 -11.00
CA GLU A 102 -6.57 -8.05 -10.94
C GLU A 102 -5.83 -8.44 -9.66
N VAL A 103 -6.54 -8.86 -8.60
CA VAL A 103 -5.93 -9.26 -7.32
C VAL A 103 -5.67 -10.76 -7.33
N THR A 104 -4.56 -11.15 -7.95
CA THR A 104 -4.22 -12.56 -8.21
C THR A 104 -3.48 -13.27 -7.07
N ASP A 105 -3.04 -12.53 -6.05
CA ASP A 105 -2.20 -13.05 -4.96
C ASP A 105 -2.96 -13.38 -3.67
N LEU A 106 -4.29 -13.53 -3.74
CA LEU A 106 -5.13 -13.91 -2.60
C LEU A 106 -5.11 -15.44 -2.42
N PRO A 107 -4.55 -15.96 -1.31
CA PRO A 107 -4.51 -17.41 -1.05
C PRO A 107 -5.82 -17.93 -0.45
N VAL A 108 -6.95 -17.27 -0.71
CA VAL A 108 -8.24 -17.51 -0.04
C VAL A 108 -9.38 -17.53 -1.04
N ASP A 109 -10.31 -18.47 -0.84
CA ASP A 109 -11.58 -18.45 -1.54
C ASP A 109 -12.49 -17.36 -0.94
N LEU A 110 -12.76 -16.34 -1.73
CA LEU A 110 -13.59 -15.20 -1.36
C LEU A 110 -15.05 -15.59 -1.15
N GLN A 111 -15.53 -16.59 -1.89
CA GLN A 111 -16.93 -16.99 -1.83
C GLN A 111 -17.25 -17.59 -0.46
N THR A 112 -16.38 -18.48 0.05
CA THR A 112 -16.48 -19.04 1.40
C THR A 112 -16.57 -17.94 2.48
N VAL A 113 -15.80 -16.85 2.34
CA VAL A 113 -15.84 -15.73 3.31
C VAL A 113 -17.19 -15.00 3.28
N ILE A 114 -17.73 -14.75 2.09
CA ILE A 114 -19.04 -14.08 1.93
C ILE A 114 -20.15 -14.95 2.50
N GLU A 115 -20.14 -16.26 2.19
CA GLU A 115 -21.11 -17.23 2.70
C GLU A 115 -21.11 -17.32 4.22
N PHE A 116 -19.93 -17.25 4.86
CA PHE A 116 -19.80 -17.27 6.31
C PHE A 116 -20.50 -16.10 7.01
N TYR A 117 -20.40 -14.88 6.46
CA TYR A 117 -21.04 -13.67 7.04
C TYR A 117 -22.50 -13.46 6.61
N SER A 118 -23.02 -14.28 5.68
CA SER A 118 -24.41 -14.20 5.21
C SER A 118 -25.35 -15.16 5.96
N ARG A 119 -24.84 -15.88 6.95
CA ARG A 119 -25.60 -16.70 7.91
C ARG A 119 -26.01 -15.85 9.11
#